data_AF-Q66KP1-F1
#
_entry.id   AF-Q66KP1-F1
#
_cell.length_a   1.000
_cell.length_b   1.000
_cell.length_c   1.000
_cell.angle_alpha   90.00
_cell.angle_beta   90.00
_cell.angle_gamma   90.00
#
_symmetry.space_group_name_H-M   'P 1'
#
loop_
_entity.id
_entity.type
_entity.pdbx_description
1 polymer ?
#
loop_
_entity_poly.entity_id
_entity_poly.type
_entity_poly.pdbx_seq_one_letter_code
_entity_poly.pdbx_strand_id
1 'polypeptide(L)'
;MLRNLLALRQISQRTISSSTRRSLQNKVPEKQKIFQEDNGIPVYLKGGVGDALLYRLTMALTVLGTGYVLYELFNAAMPKKKK
;
A
#
# COMPACT_ATOMS: atom_id res chain seq x y z
N MET A 1 -0.33 50.21 33.98
CA MET A 1 -0.53 50.09 32.50
C MET A 1 0.61 49.34 31.80
N LEU A 2 1.88 49.55 32.17
CA LEU A 2 3.04 48.90 31.51
C LEU A 2 3.03 47.36 31.58
N ARG A 3 2.55 46.76 32.69
CA ARG A 3 2.41 45.31 32.84
C ARG A 3 1.51 44.66 31.79
N ASN A 4 0.43 45.33 31.42
CA ASN A 4 -0.53 44.81 30.44
C ASN A 4 0.07 44.86 29.03
N LEU A 5 0.86 45.89 28.72
CA LEU A 5 1.59 46.02 27.46
C LEU A 5 2.68 44.95 27.32
N LEU A 6 3.40 44.66 28.39
CA LEU A 6 4.41 43.58 28.40
C LEU A 6 3.76 42.20 28.25
N ALA A 7 2.62 41.96 28.90
CA ALA A 7 1.87 40.72 28.72
C ALA A 7 1.35 40.54 27.29
N LEU A 8 0.85 41.60 26.66
CA LEU A 8 0.45 41.62 25.25
C LEU A 8 1.62 41.32 24.31
N ARG A 9 2.80 41.91 24.57
CA ARG A 9 4.02 41.65 23.80
C ARG A 9 4.49 40.21 23.94
N GLN A 10 4.34 39.60 25.11
CA GLN A 10 4.71 38.21 25.35
C GLN A 10 3.74 37.23 24.69
N ILE A 11 2.46 37.60 24.55
CA ILE A 11 1.46 36.83 23.80
C ILE A 11 1.73 36.93 22.30
N SER A 12 2.10 38.10 21.77
CA SER A 12 2.43 38.27 20.35
C SER A 12 3.74 37.58 19.95
N GLN A 13 4.66 37.40 20.90
CA GLN A 13 5.93 36.69 20.69
C GLN A 13 5.83 35.16 20.86
N ARG A 14 4.65 34.61 21.24
CA ARG A 14 4.45 33.16 21.21
C ARG A 14 4.40 32.71 19.75
N THR A 15 5.50 32.16 19.26
CA THR A 15 5.55 31.45 17.98
C THR A 15 4.51 30.32 17.99
N ILE A 16 3.42 30.50 17.26
CA ILE A 16 2.44 29.44 17.03
C ILE A 16 3.11 28.43 16.08
N SER A 17 3.81 27.44 16.65
CA SER A 17 4.23 26.25 15.90
C SER A 17 3.01 25.37 15.64
N SER A 18 2.23 25.73 14.63
CA SER A 18 1.12 24.93 14.10
C SER A 18 1.63 23.81 13.18
N SER A 19 2.68 23.09 13.58
CA SER A 19 2.90 21.77 13.01
C SER A 19 2.06 20.81 13.84
N THR A 20 0.84 20.50 13.38
CA THR A 20 0.14 19.31 13.83
C THR A 20 1.06 18.13 13.52
N ARG A 21 1.92 17.73 14.48
CA ARG A 21 2.65 16.48 14.39
C ARG A 21 1.57 15.40 14.40
N ARG A 22 1.10 15.00 13.22
CA ARG A 22 0.70 13.60 13.04
C ARG A 22 1.97 12.80 13.31
N SER A 23 2.20 12.52 14.59
CA SER A 23 3.23 11.61 15.04
C SER A 23 2.82 10.25 14.51
N LEU A 24 3.15 9.96 13.26
CA LEU A 24 3.17 8.60 12.77
C LEU A 24 4.21 7.89 13.63
N GLN A 25 3.74 7.14 14.62
CA GLN A 25 4.61 6.36 15.49
C GLN A 25 5.37 5.35 14.63
N ASN A 26 6.63 5.09 14.99
CA ASN A 26 7.43 4.10 14.29
C ASN A 26 6.85 2.70 14.52
N LYS A 27 6.30 2.11 13.46
CA LYS A 27 5.74 0.74 13.46
C LYS A 27 6.68 -0.32 12.87
N VAL A 28 7.93 0.03 12.56
CA VAL A 28 8.91 -0.93 12.03
C VAL A 28 9.09 -2.14 12.95
N PRO A 29 9.21 -2.00 14.29
CA PRO A 29 9.33 -3.16 15.17
C PRO A 29 8.11 -4.09 15.12
N GLU A 30 6.90 -3.55 14.99
CA GLU A 30 5.67 -4.34 14.85
C GLU A 30 5.69 -5.16 13.55
N LYS A 31 6.10 -4.53 12.45
CA LYS A 31 6.21 -5.20 11.15
C LYS A 31 7.33 -6.24 11.13
N GLN A 32 8.48 -5.94 11.74
CA GLN A 32 9.57 -6.91 11.90
C GLN A 32 9.09 -8.16 12.65
N LYS A 33 8.32 -8.00 13.73
CA LYS A 33 7.76 -9.14 14.46
C LYS A 33 6.89 -10.03 13.57
N ILE A 34 6.01 -9.44 12.75
CA ILE A 34 5.12 -10.19 11.84
C ILE A 34 5.94 -10.91 10.75
N PHE A 35 6.86 -10.20 10.09
CA PHE A 35 7.62 -10.77 8.98
C PHE A 35 8.79 -11.67 9.40
N GLN A 36 9.18 -11.66 10.67
CA GLN A 36 10.22 -12.55 11.22
C GLN A 36 9.65 -13.68 12.09
N GLU A 37 8.32 -13.75 12.27
CA GLU A 37 7.69 -14.89 12.96
C GLU A 37 8.07 -16.21 12.28
N ASP A 38 8.50 -17.20 13.07
CA ASP A 38 8.93 -18.51 12.57
C ASP A 38 7.73 -19.46 12.40
N ASN A 39 6.87 -19.11 11.44
CA ASN A 39 5.64 -19.84 11.13
C ASN A 39 5.72 -20.63 9.82
N GLY A 40 6.89 -20.67 9.17
CA GLY A 40 7.11 -21.34 7.88
C GLY A 40 6.36 -20.72 6.69
N ILE A 41 5.66 -19.59 6.88
CA ILE A 41 4.91 -18.92 5.80
C ILE A 41 5.90 -18.22 4.87
N PRO A 42 5.79 -18.42 3.53
CA PRO A 42 6.67 -17.76 2.59
C PRO A 42 6.43 -16.24 2.60
N VAL A 43 7.48 -15.46 2.31
CA VAL A 43 7.49 -14.00 2.44
C VAL A 43 6.35 -13.29 1.69
N TYR A 44 5.92 -13.81 0.53
CA TYR A 44 4.87 -13.23 -0.30
C TYR A 44 3.44 -13.48 0.21
N LEU A 45 3.27 -14.27 1.28
CA LEU A 45 1.99 -14.47 1.99
C LEU A 45 2.06 -14.01 3.45
N LYS A 46 3.21 -13.51 3.90
CA LYS A 46 3.49 -13.26 5.32
C LYS A 46 2.75 -12.04 5.88
N GLY A 47 2.24 -11.16 5.01
CA GLY A 47 1.33 -10.08 5.36
C GLY A 47 -0.12 -10.54 5.60
N GLY A 48 -0.43 -11.81 5.37
CA GLY A 48 -1.70 -12.44 5.75
C GLY A 48 -2.76 -12.48 4.65
N VAL A 49 -4.03 -12.25 5.03
CA VAL A 49 -5.19 -12.46 4.13
C VAL A 49 -5.15 -11.57 2.88
N GLY A 50 -4.65 -10.33 3.01
CA GLY A 50 -4.50 -9.42 1.88
C GLY A 50 -3.59 -9.98 0.80
N ASP A 51 -2.43 -10.51 1.20
CA ASP A 51 -1.47 -11.13 0.31
C ASP A 51 -2.07 -12.36 -0.39
N ALA A 52 -2.78 -13.21 0.36
CA ALA A 52 -3.41 -14.40 -0.19
C ALA A 52 -4.50 -14.07 -1.22
N LEU A 53 -5.33 -13.06 -0.95
CA LEU A 53 -6.36 -12.59 -1.88
C LEU A 53 -5.72 -12.01 -3.15
N LEU A 54 -4.71 -11.16 -2.99
CA LEU A 54 -4.00 -10.53 -4.10
C LEU A 54 -3.30 -11.58 -4.98
N TYR A 55 -2.64 -12.56 -4.37
CA TYR A 55 -2.02 -13.68 -5.07
C TYR A 55 -3.04 -14.47 -5.89
N ARG A 56 -4.16 -14.88 -5.28
CA ARG A 56 -5.21 -15.66 -5.96
C ARG A 56 -5.85 -14.89 -7.11
N LEU A 57 -6.13 -13.60 -6.91
CA LEU A 57 -6.67 -12.74 -7.95
C LEU A 57 -5.70 -12.63 -9.12
N THR A 58 -4.42 -12.38 -8.84
CA THR A 58 -3.37 -12.27 -9.87
C THR A 58 -3.21 -13.59 -10.65
N MET A 59 -3.21 -14.72 -9.93
CA MET A 59 -3.18 -16.05 -10.55
C MET A 59 -4.40 -16.30 -11.44
N ALA A 60 -5.60 -15.94 -11.00
CA ALA A 60 -6.81 -16.09 -11.80
C ALA A 60 -6.74 -15.24 -13.08
N LEU A 61 -6.37 -13.96 -12.96
CA LEU A 61 -6.23 -13.06 -14.10
C LEU A 61 -5.19 -13.54 -15.11
N THR A 62 -4.05 -14.03 -14.64
CA THR A 62 -2.97 -14.53 -15.51
C THR A 62 -3.37 -15.80 -16.23
N VAL A 63 -3.96 -16.79 -15.54
CA VAL A 63 -4.42 -18.04 -16.17
C VAL A 63 -5.51 -17.75 -17.22
N LEU A 64 -6.50 -16.91 -16.87
CA LEU A 64 -7.57 -16.52 -17.81
C LEU A 64 -7.02 -15.74 -19.00
N GLY A 65 -6.14 -14.77 -18.75
CA GLY A 65 -5.50 -13.97 -19.79
C GLY A 65 -4.66 -14.81 -20.74
N THR A 66 -3.85 -15.74 -20.22
CA THR A 66 -3.10 -16.69 -21.04
C THR A 66 -4.02 -17.56 -21.90
N GLY A 67 -5.09 -18.11 -21.32
CA GLY A 67 -6.08 -18.88 -22.07
C GLY A 67 -6.72 -18.08 -23.21
N TYR A 68 -7.08 -16.82 -22.94
CA TYR A 68 -7.65 -15.93 -23.96
C TYR A 68 -6.65 -15.62 -25.09
N VAL A 69 -5.39 -15.32 -24.75
CA VAL A 69 -4.34 -15.08 -25.75
C VAL A 69 -4.09 -16.32 -26.61
N LEU A 70 -4.10 -17.52 -26.03
CA LEU A 70 -3.96 -18.76 -26.80
C LEU A 70 -5.14 -19.00 -27.75
N TYR A 71 -6.37 -18.69 -27.31
CA TYR A 71 -7.55 -18.76 -28.16
C TYR A 71 -7.45 -17.79 -29.35
N GLU A 72 -7.11 -16.53 -29.09
CA GLU A 72 -6.95 -15.52 -30.16
C GLU A 72 -5.79 -15.89 -31.10
N LEU A 73 -4.68 -16.39 -30.56
CA LEU A 73 -3.55 -16.88 -31.35
C LEU A 73 -3.98 -18.01 -32.28
N PHE A 74 -4.74 -19.00 -31.78
CA PHE A 74 -5.26 -20.09 -32.59
C PHE A 74 -6.19 -19.57 -33.70
N ASN A 75 -7.11 -18.67 -33.37
CA ASN A 75 -8.02 -18.05 -34.33
C ASN A 75 -7.29 -17.19 -35.38
N ALA A 76 -6.18 -16.56 -35.01
CA ALA A 76 -5.34 -15.78 -35.91
C ALA A 76 -4.45 -16.66 -36.81
N ALA A 77 -3.96 -17.78 -36.29
CA ALA A 77 -3.09 -18.71 -37.01
C ALA A 77 -3.82 -19.52 -38.07
N MET A 78 -5.12 -19.80 -37.87
CA MET A 78 -5.91 -20.58 -38.82
C MET A 78 -6.39 -19.72 -40.00
N PRO A 79 -6.34 -20.23 -41.24
CA PRO A 79 -6.78 -19.50 -42.41
C PRO A 79 -8.29 -19.24 -42.33
N LYS A 80 -8.68 -17.96 -42.34
CA LYS A 80 -10.07 -17.56 -42.36
C LYS A 80 -10.61 -17.74 -43.77
N LYS A 81 -11.73 -18.46 -43.92
CA LYS A 81 -12.43 -18.55 -45.21
C LYS A 81 -12.80 -17.12 -45.66
N LYS A 82 -12.41 -16.75 -46.88
CA LYS A 82 -12.91 -15.53 -47.50
C LYS A 82 -14.41 -15.73 -47.76
N LYS A 83 -15.20 -14.71 -47.39
CA LYS A 83 -16.57 -14.58 -47.92
C LYS A 83 -16.52 -14.43 -49.43
#